data_AF-A0A0R1SM67-F1
#
_entry.id   AF-A0A0R1SM67-F1
#
_cell.length_a   1.000
_cell.length_b   1.000
_cell.length_c   1.000
_cell.angle_alpha   90.00
_cell.angle_beta   90.00
_cell.angle_gamma   90.00
#
_symmetry.space_group_name_H-M   'P 1'
#
loop_
_entity.id
_entity.type
_entity.pdbx_description
1 polymer ?
#
loop_
_entity_poly.entity_id
_entity_poly.type
_entity_poly.pdbx_seq_one_letter_code
_entity_poly.pdbx_strand_id
1 'polypeptide(L)'
;MALLDTLDVGEDDYGNLFDVVLGGRAYRMEIDLNKFANFLTASLWDAEGNALVNGEKLVINQRLFASLNSNDYPIEDLVPMDESGQETEVNGDNFGDTVKLTFDDRPANGAGFDTPVAETNETSNTDTDDDTDIDLESDSDE
;
A
#
# COMPACT_ATOMS: atom_id res chain seq x y z
N MET A 1 4.47 -10.58 -13.32
CA MET A 1 4.45 -9.15 -12.94
C MET A 1 3.12 -8.94 -12.25
N ALA A 2 3.13 -8.51 -10.98
CA ALA A 2 1.89 -8.11 -10.33
C ALA A 2 1.42 -6.82 -11.00
N LEU A 3 0.15 -6.77 -11.42
CA LEU A 3 -0.44 -5.56 -12.00
C LEU A 3 -0.91 -4.67 -10.83
N LEU A 4 0.05 -4.20 -10.04
CA LEU A 4 -0.17 -3.12 -9.09
C LEU A 4 -0.65 -1.92 -9.92
N ASP A 5 -1.85 -1.44 -9.62
CA ASP A 5 -2.36 -0.23 -10.25
C ASP A 5 -1.62 0.96 -9.60
N THR A 6 -1.01 1.80 -10.43
CA THR A 6 -0.10 2.86 -10.01
C THR A 6 -0.39 4.15 -10.76
N LEU A 7 -0.38 5.25 -10.03
CA LEU A 7 -0.67 6.55 -10.58
C LEU A 7 0.64 7.20 -11.03
N ASP A 8 0.81 7.32 -12.35
CA ASP A 8 1.93 8.02 -12.97
C ASP A 8 1.65 9.53 -12.95
N VAL A 9 2.43 10.28 -12.18
CA VAL A 9 2.27 11.74 -11.97
C VAL A 9 3.66 12.37 -12.11
N GLY A 10 3.89 13.17 -13.15
CA GLY A 10 5.18 13.82 -13.40
C GLY A 10 5.28 15.23 -12.85
N GLU A 11 6.45 15.88 -12.99
CA GLU A 11 6.62 17.30 -12.64
C GLU A 11 5.65 18.23 -13.39
N ASP A 12 5.29 17.89 -14.64
CA ASP A 12 4.33 18.64 -15.46
C ASP A 12 2.88 18.54 -14.92
N ASP A 13 2.57 17.52 -14.11
CA ASP A 13 1.25 17.31 -13.50
C ASP A 13 1.11 18.01 -12.13
N TYR A 14 2.18 18.53 -11.54
CA TYR A 14 2.13 19.20 -10.24
C TYR A 14 1.28 20.47 -10.28
N GLY A 15 0.32 20.58 -9.35
CA GLY A 15 -0.69 21.65 -9.32
C GLY A 15 -1.81 21.47 -10.35
N ASN A 16 -1.96 20.29 -10.96
CA ASN A 16 -3.11 19.94 -11.79
C ASN A 16 -4.04 18.94 -11.08
N LEU A 17 -5.34 19.15 -11.27
CA LEU A 17 -6.41 18.26 -10.81
C LEU A 17 -6.67 17.15 -11.84
N PHE A 18 -6.59 15.90 -11.41
CA PHE A 18 -6.95 14.73 -12.22
C PHE A 18 -8.10 13.94 -11.59
N ASP A 19 -8.96 13.36 -12.42
CA ASP A 19 -10.03 12.45 -11.99
C ASP A 19 -9.46 11.03 -11.76
N VAL A 20 -9.79 10.41 -10.62
CA VAL A 20 -9.35 9.06 -10.23
C VAL A 20 -10.55 8.26 -9.71
N VAL A 21 -10.55 6.93 -9.86
CA VAL A 21 -11.65 6.06 -9.40
C VAL A 21 -11.18 5.20 -8.24
N LEU A 22 -11.78 5.41 -7.06
CA LEU A 22 -11.47 4.72 -5.81
C LEU A 22 -12.78 4.07 -5.32
N GLY A 23 -12.78 2.76 -5.08
CA GLY A 23 -13.95 2.05 -4.51
C GLY A 23 -15.19 2.07 -5.39
N GLY A 24 -14.99 2.19 -6.71
CA GLY A 24 -16.06 2.38 -7.69
C GLY A 24 -16.69 3.78 -7.69
N ARG A 25 -16.11 4.75 -6.97
CA ARG A 25 -16.52 6.17 -7.00
C ARG A 25 -15.46 7.02 -7.66
N ALA A 26 -15.88 8.07 -8.36
CA ALA A 26 -14.97 9.07 -8.89
C ALA A 26 -14.62 10.10 -7.80
N TYR A 27 -13.34 10.43 -7.73
CA TYR A 27 -12.75 11.49 -6.92
C TYR A 27 -11.86 12.37 -7.81
N ARG A 28 -11.49 13.55 -7.32
CA ARG A 28 -10.38 14.32 -7.88
C ARG A 28 -9.24 14.40 -6.90
N MET A 29 -8.03 14.29 -7.40
CA MET A 29 -6.82 14.52 -6.63
C MET A 29 -5.96 15.59 -7.30
N GLU A 30 -5.16 16.27 -6.48
CA GLU A 30 -4.15 17.23 -6.89
C GLU A 30 -2.90 16.95 -6.05
N ILE A 31 -1.73 16.96 -6.69
CA ILE A 31 -0.44 16.85 -6.02
C ILE A 31 0.29 18.18 -6.22
N ASP A 32 0.52 18.93 -5.14
CA ASP A 32 1.33 20.17 -5.18
C ASP A 32 2.74 19.93 -4.64
N LEU A 33 3.74 20.53 -5.30
CA LEU A 33 5.15 20.48 -4.90
C LEU A 33 5.56 21.78 -4.22
N ASN A 34 5.79 21.71 -2.91
CA ASN A 34 6.32 22.85 -2.14
C ASN A 34 7.82 23.03 -2.37
N LYS A 35 8.18 23.74 -3.45
CA LYS A 35 9.57 24.06 -3.85
C LYS A 35 10.36 24.89 -2.82
N PHE A 36 9.73 25.37 -1.73
CA PHE A 36 10.43 26.04 -0.62
C PHE A 36 10.80 25.10 0.53
N ALA A 37 10.16 23.95 0.65
CA ALA A 37 10.32 23.01 1.76
C ALA A 37 10.59 21.55 1.32
N ASN A 38 10.75 21.33 0.01
CA ASN A 38 11.06 20.06 -0.65
C ASN A 38 10.17 18.87 -0.27
N PHE A 39 8.87 19.14 -0.09
CA PHE A 39 7.85 18.10 0.11
C PHE A 39 6.66 18.28 -0.83
N LEU A 40 5.95 17.17 -1.08
CA LEU A 40 4.70 17.17 -1.82
C LEU A 40 3.51 17.08 -0.86
N THR A 41 2.37 17.61 -1.30
CA THR A 41 1.08 17.45 -0.60
C THR A 41 -0.01 16.98 -1.55
N ALA A 42 -0.80 16.02 -1.09
CA ALA A 42 -2.00 15.54 -1.76
C ALA A 42 -3.24 16.29 -1.23
N SER A 43 -4.11 16.69 -2.15
CA SER A 43 -5.47 17.14 -1.85
C SER A 43 -6.47 16.23 -2.56
N LEU A 44 -7.66 16.08 -1.98
CA LEU A 44 -8.70 15.16 -2.42
C LEU A 44 -10.06 15.86 -2.40
N TRP A 45 -10.84 15.70 -3.48
CA TRP A 45 -12.22 16.17 -3.60
C TRP A 45 -13.11 15.03 -4.06
N ASP A 46 -14.39 15.09 -3.72
CA ASP A 46 -15.40 14.21 -4.30
C ASP A 46 -15.78 14.61 -5.75
N ALA A 47 -16.60 13.79 -6.40
CA ALA A 47 -17.13 14.06 -7.73
C ALA A 47 -17.99 15.35 -7.82
N GLU A 48 -18.51 15.84 -6.70
CA GLU A 48 -19.38 17.02 -6.61
C GLU A 48 -18.58 18.32 -6.42
N GLY A 49 -17.29 18.22 -6.05
CA GLY A 49 -16.34 19.31 -5.88
C GLY A 49 -16.11 19.74 -4.43
N ASN A 50 -16.61 18.98 -3.43
CA ASN A 50 -16.32 19.26 -2.02
C ASN A 50 -14.90 18.79 -1.68
N ALA A 51 -14.11 19.64 -1.01
CA ALA A 51 -12.78 19.26 -0.54
C ALA A 51 -12.89 18.30 0.66
N LEU A 52 -12.44 17.06 0.47
CA LEU A 52 -12.36 16.02 1.48
C LEU A 52 -11.04 16.12 2.26
N VAL A 53 -9.93 16.36 1.56
CA VAL A 53 -8.60 16.54 2.13
C VAL A 53 -7.91 17.72 1.44
N ASN A 54 -7.17 18.50 2.22
CA ASN A 54 -6.52 19.71 1.73
C ASN A 54 -5.08 19.79 2.26
N GLY A 55 -4.11 19.50 1.40
CA GLY A 55 -2.69 19.62 1.73
C GLY A 55 -2.10 18.55 2.66
N GLU A 56 -2.51 17.28 2.55
CA GLU A 56 -1.91 16.19 3.34
C GLU A 56 -0.50 15.86 2.82
N LYS A 57 0.52 15.93 3.68
CA LYS A 57 1.93 15.72 3.28
C LYS A 57 2.17 14.26 2.89
N LEU A 58 2.73 14.02 1.69
CA LEU A 58 3.20 12.70 1.30
C LEU A 58 4.39 12.27 2.17
N VAL A 59 4.36 11.01 2.62
CA VAL A 59 5.43 10.33 3.35
C VAL A 59 5.55 8.92 2.78
N ILE A 60 6.78 8.45 2.58
CA ILE A 60 7.02 7.15 1.94
C ILE A 60 6.59 6.00 2.87
N ASN A 61 6.00 4.94 2.31
CA ASN A 61 5.39 3.82 3.04
C ASN A 61 4.26 4.21 4.02
N GLN A 62 3.79 5.46 4.00
CA GLN A 62 2.67 5.93 4.82
C GLN A 62 1.38 5.93 3.98
N ARG A 63 0.33 5.31 4.50
CA ARG A 63 -1.02 5.38 3.93
C ARG A 63 -1.56 6.81 4.07
N LEU A 64 -1.90 7.43 2.94
CA LEU A 64 -2.65 8.68 2.87
C LEU A 64 -4.09 8.45 3.30
N PHE A 65 -4.71 9.48 3.87
CA PHE A 65 -6.14 9.56 4.22
C PHE A 65 -6.64 8.54 5.26
N ALA A 66 -5.84 7.55 5.68
CA ALA A 66 -6.19 6.47 6.61
C ALA A 66 -6.64 6.92 8.03
N SER A 67 -6.58 8.22 8.34
CA SER A 67 -7.20 8.80 9.54
C SER A 67 -8.70 9.10 9.39
N LEU A 68 -9.22 9.09 8.15
CA LEU A 68 -10.52 9.64 7.78
C LEU A 68 -11.56 8.53 7.56
N ASN A 69 -12.43 8.35 8.55
CA ASN A 69 -13.31 7.19 8.69
C ASN A 69 -14.79 7.52 8.38
N SER A 70 -15.08 8.29 7.33
CA SER A 70 -16.46 8.53 6.85
C SER A 70 -16.77 7.74 5.59
N ASN A 71 -18.05 7.49 5.34
CA ASN A 71 -18.59 6.81 4.16
C ASN A 71 -18.31 7.55 2.83
N ASP A 72 -17.75 8.75 2.89
CA ASP A 72 -17.57 9.68 1.76
C ASP A 72 -16.13 9.65 1.22
N TYR A 73 -15.18 9.12 2.00
CA TYR A 73 -13.79 8.91 1.61
C TYR A 73 -13.62 7.62 0.77
N PRO A 74 -12.52 7.49 0.02
CA PRO A 74 -12.12 6.20 -0.56
C PRO A 74 -11.99 5.11 0.52
N ILE A 75 -12.23 3.87 0.11
CA ILE A 75 -12.03 2.67 0.95
C ILE A 75 -10.59 2.14 0.78
N GLU A 76 -9.97 2.53 -0.33
CA GLU A 76 -8.70 2.07 -0.86
C GLU A 76 -7.54 2.90 -0.27
N ASP A 77 -6.58 2.19 0.31
CA ASP A 77 -5.38 2.80 0.84
C ASP A 77 -4.45 3.26 -0.30
N LEU A 78 -4.08 4.55 -0.28
CA LEU A 78 -3.11 5.15 -1.21
C LEU A 78 -1.76 5.27 -0.52
N VAL A 79 -0.69 4.69 -1.09
CA VAL A 79 0.65 4.66 -0.48
C VAL A 79 1.70 5.20 -1.46
N PRO A 80 2.49 6.21 -1.10
CA PRO A 80 3.71 6.56 -1.83
C PRO A 80 4.78 5.48 -1.58
N MET A 81 5.21 4.80 -2.65
CA MET A 81 6.19 3.71 -2.57
C MET A 81 7.27 3.87 -3.65
N ASP A 82 8.51 3.53 -3.29
CA ASP A 82 9.67 3.51 -4.18
C ASP A 82 9.93 2.07 -4.64
N GLU A 83 9.99 1.82 -5.96
CA GLU A 83 10.37 0.51 -6.50
C GLU A 83 11.88 0.21 -6.32
N SER A 84 12.70 1.24 -6.16
CA SER A 84 14.16 1.13 -5.95
C SER A 84 14.50 0.75 -4.50
N GLY A 85 13.64 1.10 -3.54
CA GLY A 85 13.91 0.94 -2.11
C GLY A 85 15.15 1.70 -1.63
N GLN A 86 15.44 2.86 -2.23
CA GLN A 86 16.57 3.73 -1.90
C GLN A 86 16.12 5.04 -1.25
N GLU A 87 14.94 5.55 -1.60
CA GLU A 87 14.42 6.80 -1.07
C GLU A 87 13.86 6.64 0.35
N THR A 88 14.06 7.65 1.20
CA THR A 88 13.56 7.68 2.59
C THR A 88 12.53 8.78 2.85
N GLU A 89 12.26 9.61 1.86
CA GLU A 89 11.30 10.73 1.91
C GLU A 89 10.75 11.01 0.50
N VAL A 90 9.71 11.83 0.39
CA VAL A 90 9.04 12.14 -0.89
C VAL A 90 9.26 13.60 -1.24
N ASN A 91 9.97 13.84 -2.34
CA ASN A 91 10.41 15.16 -2.80
C ASN A 91 10.20 15.32 -4.31
N GLY A 92 10.35 16.54 -4.83
CA GLY A 92 10.01 16.85 -6.23
C GLY A 92 10.87 16.11 -7.24
N ASP A 93 12.13 15.86 -6.87
CA ASP A 93 13.16 15.23 -7.70
C ASP A 93 13.04 13.69 -7.73
N ASN A 94 12.29 13.07 -6.80
CA ASN A 94 12.14 11.61 -6.70
C ASN A 94 10.72 11.10 -6.99
N PHE A 95 9.69 11.93 -6.80
CA PHE A 95 8.31 11.57 -7.10
C PHE A 95 8.04 11.64 -8.62
N GLY A 96 7.31 10.65 -9.13
CA GLY A 96 7.11 10.46 -10.56
C GLY A 96 8.18 9.59 -11.22
N ASP A 97 9.46 9.72 -10.84
CA ASP A 97 10.55 8.89 -11.36
C ASP A 97 10.74 7.58 -10.55
N THR A 98 11.10 7.66 -9.26
CA THR A 98 11.36 6.49 -8.40
C THR A 98 10.23 6.23 -7.41
N VAL A 99 9.74 7.27 -6.73
CA VAL A 99 8.57 7.19 -5.86
C VAL A 99 7.31 7.37 -6.70
N LYS A 100 6.42 6.38 -6.70
CA LYS A 100 5.12 6.45 -7.36
C LYS A 100 3.99 6.23 -6.35
N LEU A 101 2.79 6.67 -6.69
CA LEU A 101 1.62 6.50 -5.83
C LEU A 101 0.93 5.18 -6.19
N THR A 102 0.87 4.24 -5.25
CA THR A 102 0.39 2.88 -5.48
C THR A 102 -0.90 2.60 -4.71
N PHE A 103 -1.78 1.79 -5.30
CA PHE A 103 -3.00 1.33 -4.64
C PHE A 103 -2.71 0.10 -3.77
N ASP A 104 -2.88 0.26 -2.46
CA ASP A 104 -2.58 -0.74 -1.45
C ASP A 104 -3.80 -1.65 -1.17
N ASP A 105 -4.17 -2.46 -2.17
CA ASP A 105 -5.18 -3.53 -2.07
C ASP A 105 -4.69 -4.75 -1.23
N ARG A 106 -3.77 -4.54 -0.28
CA ARG A 106 -3.38 -5.58 0.68
C ARG A 106 -4.49 -5.75 1.70
N PRO A 107 -5.09 -6.95 1.85
CA PRO A 107 -6.13 -7.18 2.84
C PRO A 107 -5.62 -6.86 4.26
N ALA A 108 -6.47 -6.20 5.05
CA ALA A 108 -6.14 -5.71 6.40
C ALA A 108 -5.82 -6.80 7.46
N ASN A 109 -5.74 -8.07 7.04
CA ASN A 109 -5.28 -9.19 7.86
C ASN A 109 -3.74 -9.33 7.89
N GLY A 110 -3.01 -8.48 7.15
CA GLY A 110 -1.54 -8.54 7.09
C GLY A 110 -0.99 -9.58 6.11
N ALA A 111 -1.85 -10.28 5.35
CA ALA A 111 -1.45 -11.00 4.15
C ALA A 111 -1.20 -10.00 3.00
N GLY A 112 -0.17 -9.18 3.19
CA GLY A 112 0.33 -8.31 2.13
C GLY A 112 0.79 -9.15 0.94
N PHE A 113 0.57 -8.63 -0.27
CA PHE A 113 0.74 -9.28 -1.57
C PHE A 113 1.28 -10.72 -1.49
N ASP A 114 0.39 -11.68 -1.79
CA ASP A 114 0.84 -12.92 -2.41
C ASP A 114 1.47 -12.51 -3.75
N THR A 115 2.76 -12.17 -3.70
CA THR A 115 3.62 -12.07 -4.88
C THR A 115 3.37 -13.36 -5.63
N PRO A 116 2.85 -13.34 -6.87
CA PRO A 116 2.38 -14.55 -7.54
C PRO A 116 3.56 -15.51 -7.56
N VAL A 117 3.49 -16.53 -6.70
CA VAL A 117 4.71 -17.24 -6.29
C VAL A 117 5.31 -17.82 -7.54
N ALA A 118 6.52 -17.38 -7.89
CA ALA A 118 7.23 -17.98 -8.99
C ALA A 118 7.32 -19.46 -8.64
N GLU A 119 6.80 -20.35 -9.51
CA GLU A 119 6.77 -21.79 -9.27
C GLU A 119 8.18 -22.39 -9.40
N THR A 120 9.12 -21.88 -8.61
CA THR A 120 10.40 -22.49 -8.27
C THR A 120 10.11 -23.64 -7.31
N ASN A 121 9.59 -24.71 -7.91
CA ASN A 121 9.41 -26.02 -7.33
C ASN A 121 10.72 -26.54 -6.68
N GLU A 122 10.58 -27.41 -5.66
CA GLU A 122 11.66 -28.01 -4.84
C GLU A 122 12.42 -27.01 -3.92
N THR A 123 12.89 -27.29 -2.69
CA THR A 123 12.79 -28.45 -1.76
C THR A 123 13.31 -28.06 -0.36
N SER A 124 12.99 -28.85 0.69
CA SER A 124 13.83 -29.05 1.91
C SER A 124 13.98 -27.85 2.88
N ASN A 125 14.38 -27.94 4.17
CA ASN A 125 14.72 -28.99 5.17
C ASN A 125 14.81 -28.30 6.57
N THR A 126 14.83 -28.90 7.78
CA THR A 126 14.56 -30.24 8.37
C THR A 126 14.39 -30.06 9.91
N ASP A 127 13.80 -31.05 10.60
CA ASP A 127 13.89 -31.32 12.07
C ASP A 127 13.37 -30.24 13.06
N THR A 128 12.71 -30.55 14.18
CA THR A 128 13.28 -31.30 15.33
C THR A 128 12.17 -31.78 16.30
N ASP A 129 12.21 -33.06 16.63
CA ASP A 129 11.87 -33.80 17.86
C ASP A 129 10.97 -33.18 18.95
N ASP A 130 9.98 -33.98 19.41
CA ASP A 130 9.75 -34.22 20.84
C ASP A 130 9.21 -35.66 21.04
N ASP A 131 10.02 -36.54 21.64
CA ASP A 131 9.65 -37.93 21.94
C ASP A 131 8.92 -38.00 23.30
N THR A 132 7.81 -38.74 23.39
CA THR A 132 7.70 -39.79 24.43
C THR A 132 6.56 -40.78 24.16
N ASP A 133 6.94 -42.05 24.09
CA ASP A 133 6.05 -43.21 24.04
C ASP A 133 5.63 -43.64 25.46
N ILE A 134 4.38 -44.09 25.63
CA ILE A 134 3.97 -44.86 26.81
C ILE A 134 2.75 -45.77 26.52
N ASP A 135 3.03 -46.90 25.86
CA ASP A 135 2.12 -48.06 25.81
C ASP A 135 1.64 -48.48 27.21
N LEU A 136 0.32 -48.66 27.38
CA LEU A 136 -0.32 -49.20 28.58
C LEU A 136 -1.46 -50.17 28.25
N GLU A 137 -1.19 -51.16 27.40
CA GLU A 137 -1.95 -52.41 27.40
C GLU A 137 -1.35 -53.40 28.42
N SER A 138 -2.16 -53.85 29.37
CA SER A 138 -1.81 -54.92 30.32
C SER A 138 -3.09 -55.61 30.78
N ASP A 139 -3.44 -56.65 30.04
CA ASP A 139 -4.63 -57.48 30.24
C ASP A 139 -4.34 -58.62 31.23
N SER A 140 -5.22 -58.85 32.21
CA SER A 140 -5.21 -60.02 33.11
C SER A 140 -6.45 -60.10 34.00
N ASP A 141 -7.22 -61.19 33.88
CA ASP A 141 -8.31 -61.57 34.79
C ASP A 141 -7.81 -61.95 36.21
N GLU A 142 -8.63 -61.70 37.25
CA GLU A 142 -9.13 -62.74 38.19
C GLU A 142 -10.39 -62.26 38.94
#